data_AF-A0AA92I5J4-F1
#
_entry.id   AF-A0AA92I5J4-F1
#
_cell.length_a   1.000
_cell.length_b   1.000
_cell.length_c   1.000
_cell.angle_alpha   90.00
_cell.angle_beta   90.00
_cell.angle_gamma   90.00
#
_symmetry.space_group_name_H-M   'P 1'
#
loop_
_entity.id
_entity.type
_entity.pdbx_description
1 polymer ?
#
loop_
_entity_poly.entity_id
_entity_poly.type
_entity_poly.pdbx_seq_one_letter_code
_entity_poly.pdbx_strand_id
1 'polypeptide(L)' 'MLIATTTEQITSSSRVHIALVDEFIQLAQNRIDGQNDPFVRESLADLLSTLREERSGYLDLLNAVMPAKAA' A
#
# COMPACT_ATOMS: atom_id res chain seq x y z
N MET A 1 -14.02 -25.93 2.58
CA MET A 1 -13.97 -25.18 1.29
C MET A 1 -14.21 -23.67 1.47
N LEU A 2 -15.11 -23.23 2.34
CA LEU A 2 -15.39 -21.79 2.58
C LEU A 2 -14.18 -20.92 2.97
N ILE A 3 -13.26 -21.42 3.80
CA ILE A 3 -12.11 -20.64 4.31
C ILE A 3 -11.05 -20.35 3.23
N ALA A 4 -10.84 -21.30 2.30
CA ALA A 4 -9.87 -21.14 1.22
C ALA A 4 -10.29 -20.04 0.23
N THR A 5 -11.59 -19.99 -0.12
CA THR A 5 -12.15 -18.97 -1.01
C THR A 5 -12.06 -17.57 -0.41
N THR A 6 -12.29 -17.42 0.89
CA THR A 6 -12.13 -16.12 1.58
C THR A 6 -10.66 -15.66 1.60
N THR A 7 -9.72 -16.58 1.81
CA THR A 7 -8.27 -16.32 1.79
C THR A 7 -7.80 -15.83 0.41
N GLU A 8 -8.26 -16.49 -0.66
CA GLU A 8 -7.95 -16.11 -2.05
C GLU A 8 -8.55 -14.74 -2.41
N GLN A 9 -9.78 -14.45 -1.98
CA GLN A 9 -10.42 -13.16 -2.19
C GLN A 9 -9.69 -12.03 -1.47
N ILE A 10 -9.30 -12.23 -0.21
CA ILE A 10 -8.50 -11.25 0.56
C ILE A 10 -7.14 -11.03 -0.11
N THR A 11 -6.49 -12.09 -0.57
CA THR A 11 -5.20 -11.99 -1.27
C THR A 11 -5.33 -11.19 -2.56
N SER A 12 -6.35 -11.50 -3.37
CA SER A 12 -6.62 -10.83 -4.64
C SER A 12 -6.93 -9.35 -4.44
N SER A 13 -7.85 -9.02 -3.52
CA SER A 13 -8.19 -7.63 -3.23
C SER A 13 -6.98 -6.85 -2.70
N SER A 14 -6.24 -7.41 -1.75
CA SER A 14 -5.06 -6.75 -1.17
C SER A 14 -4.01 -6.41 -2.23
N ARG A 15 -3.81 -7.27 -3.24
CA ARG A 15 -2.90 -6.98 -4.37
C ARG A 15 -3.38 -5.82 -5.23
N VAL A 16 -4.69 -5.72 -5.48
CA VAL A 16 -5.27 -4.57 -6.20
C VAL A 16 -5.06 -3.29 -5.42
N HIS A 17 -5.32 -3.30 -4.11
CA HIS A 17 -5.08 -2.15 -3.25
C HIS A 17 -3.61 -1.74 -3.21
N ILE A 18 -2.68 -2.69 -3.06
CA ILE A 18 -1.23 -2.40 -3.09
C ILE A 18 -0.82 -1.74 -4.40
N ALA A 19 -1.30 -2.25 -5.55
CA ALA A 19 -0.96 -1.68 -6.85
C ALA A 19 -1.43 -0.22 -6.96
N LEU A 20 -2.67 0.07 -6.52
CA LEU A 20 -3.19 1.44 -6.50
C LEU A 20 -2.36 2.33 -5.56
N VAL A 21 -2.09 1.87 -4.34
CA VAL A 21 -1.29 2.64 -3.37
C VAL A 21 0.12 2.90 -3.92
N ASP A 22 0.74 1.94 -4.60
CA ASP A 22 2.03 2.12 -5.26
C ASP A 22 2.00 3.21 -6.34
N GLU A 23 0.95 3.23 -7.18
CA GLU A 23 0.74 4.30 -8.17
C GLU A 23 0.56 5.68 -7.50
N PHE A 24 -0.22 5.75 -6.42
CA PHE A 24 -0.42 6.99 -5.67
C PHE A 24 0.86 7.47 -4.97
N ILE A 25 1.65 6.56 -4.43
CA ILE A 25 2.97 6.85 -3.84
C ILE A 25 3.88 7.49 -4.89
N GLN A 26 3.94 6.88 -6.09
CA GLN A 26 4.77 7.41 -7.18
C GLN A 26 4.27 8.79 -7.64
N LEU A 27 2.95 8.96 -7.76
CA LEU A 27 2.34 10.24 -8.09
C LEU A 27 2.68 11.32 -7.06
N ALA A 28 2.54 11.02 -5.76
CA ALA A 28 2.85 11.96 -4.68
C ALA A 28 4.33 12.36 -4.69
N GLN A 29 5.25 11.41 -4.87
CA GLN A 29 6.68 11.68 -4.97
C GLN A 29 7.00 12.60 -6.16
N ASN A 30 6.47 12.30 -7.34
CA ASN A 30 6.67 13.16 -8.51
C ASN A 30 6.15 14.59 -8.30
N ARG A 31 5.06 14.75 -7.51
CA ARG A 31 4.53 16.08 -7.17
C ARG A 31 5.39 16.81 -6.14
N ILE A 32 5.96 16.09 -5.17
CA ILE A 32 6.91 16.66 -4.19
C ILE A 32 8.13 17.22 -4.93
N ASP A 33 8.71 16.45 -5.84
CA ASP A 33 9.94 16.83 -6.58
C ASP A 33 9.74 18.07 -7.44
N GLY A 34 8.53 18.28 -7.95
CA GLY A 34 8.15 19.45 -8.76
C GLY A 34 7.63 20.64 -7.95
N GLN A 35 7.58 20.58 -6.61
CA GLN A 35 6.92 21.58 -5.80
C GLN A 35 7.89 22.60 -5.19
N ASN A 36 7.62 23.89 -5.45
CA ASN A 36 8.38 25.01 -4.91
C ASN A 36 7.79 25.60 -3.62
N ASP A 37 6.48 25.40 -3.39
CA ASP A 37 5.82 25.82 -2.16
C ASP A 37 6.21 24.90 -0.98
N PRO A 38 6.89 25.40 0.07
CA PRO A 38 7.30 24.59 1.21
C PRO A 38 6.14 23.94 1.96
N PHE A 39 5.01 24.64 2.09
CA PHE A 39 3.84 24.14 2.80
C PHE A 39 3.19 22.99 2.04
N VAL A 40 3.03 23.14 0.73
CA VAL A 40 2.48 22.06 -0.12
C VAL A 40 3.44 20.86 -0.13
N ARG A 41 4.74 21.09 -0.16
CA ARG A 41 5.74 20.02 -0.12
C ARG A 41 5.67 19.22 1.20
N GLU A 42 5.53 19.90 2.34
CA GLU A 42 5.35 19.27 3.64
C GLU A 42 4.04 18.46 3.71
N SER A 43 2.92 19.05 3.28
CA SER A 43 1.63 18.35 3.25
C SER A 43 1.66 17.09 2.36
N LEU A 44 2.36 17.14 1.22
CA LEU A 44 2.54 15.98 0.36
C LEU A 44 3.47 14.92 0.98
N ALA A 45 4.47 15.33 1.77
CA ALA A 45 5.32 14.40 2.50
C ALA A 45 4.54 13.65 3.60
N ASP A 46 3.61 14.33 4.29
CA ASP A 46 2.70 13.70 5.25
C ASP A 46 1.77 12.70 4.56
N LEU A 47 1.17 13.09 3.43
CA LEU A 47 0.36 12.18 2.61
C LEU A 47 1.17 10.95 2.19
N LEU A 48 2.43 11.14 1.78
CA LEU A 48 3.31 10.04 1.39
C LEU A 48 3.62 9.10 2.57
N SER A 49 3.71 9.60 3.79
CA SER A 49 3.84 8.75 4.99
C SER A 49 2.62 7.86 5.16
N THR A 50 1.42 8.46 5.14
CA THR A 50 0.15 7.73 5.27
C THR A 50 -0.01 6.64 4.20
N LEU A 51 0.34 6.93 2.94
CA LEU A 51 0.27 5.95 1.85
C LEU A 51 1.24 4.77 2.08
N ARG A 52 2.44 5.04 2.60
CA ARG A 52 3.42 3.99 2.91
C ARG A 52 2.96 3.11 4.07
N GLU A 53 2.32 3.70 5.08
CA GLU A 53 1.71 2.98 6.20
C GLU A 53 0.57 2.09 5.72
N GLU A 54 -0.33 2.61 4.88
CA GLU A 54 -1.43 1.84 4.30
C GLU A 54 -0.90 0.67 3.46
N ARG A 55 0.13 0.90 2.64
CA ARG A 55 0.81 -0.15 1.88
C ARG A 55 1.38 -1.24 2.79
N SER A 56 2.04 -0.86 3.89
CA SER A 56 2.57 -1.80 4.86
C SER A 56 1.47 -2.66 5.47
N GLY A 57 0.32 -2.06 5.80
CA GLY A 57 -0.83 -2.78 6.34
C GLY A 57 -1.34 -3.88 5.40
N TYR A 58 -1.42 -3.62 4.09
CA TYR A 58 -1.80 -4.67 3.13
C TYR A 58 -0.74 -5.78 3.01
N LEU A 59 0.56 -5.45 3.11
CA LEU A 59 1.61 -6.46 3.12
C LEU A 59 1.55 -7.34 4.37
N ASP A 60 1.29 -6.76 5.53
CA ASP A 60 1.11 -7.48 6.78
C ASP A 60 -0.10 -8.41 6.71
N LEU A 61 -1.21 -7.95 6.11
CA LEU A 61 -2.39 -8.77 5.86
C LEU A 61 -2.07 -9.95 4.92
N LEU A 62 -1.33 -9.72 3.83
CA LEU A 62 -0.90 -10.79 2.92
C LEU A 62 -0.02 -11.83 3.63
N ASN A 63 0.91 -11.38 4.47
CA ASN A 63 1.79 -12.26 5.25
C ASN A 63 1.03 -13.07 6.30
N ALA A 64 0.00 -12.49 6.93
CA ALA A 64 -0.85 -13.18 7.90
C ALA A 64 -1.74 -14.26 7.23
N VAL A 65 -2.18 -14.01 6.00
CA VAL A 65 -3.08 -14.90 5.25
C VAL A 65 -2.33 -15.98 4.48
N MET A 66 -1.06 -15.74 4.11
CA MET A 66 -0.15 -16.73 3.52
C MET A 66 0.96 -17.10 4.50
N PRO A 67 0.70 -17.93 5.54
CA PRO A 67 1.78 -18.40 6.39
C PRO A 67 2.79 -19.13 5.52
N ALA A 68 4.05 -18.69 5.60
CA ALA A 68 5.16 -19.32 4.90
C ALA A 68 5.05 -20.83 5.09
N LYS A 69 4.98 -21.58 3.98
CA LYS A 69 5.14 -23.03 4.01
C LYS A 69 6.45 -23.28 4.75
N ALA A 70 6.38 -23.79 5.98
CA ALA A 70 7.54 -24.22 6.74
C ALA A 70 8.31 -25.19 5.82
N ALA A 71 9.50 -24.77 5.42
CA ALA A 71 10.43 -25.60 4.66
C ALA A 71 11.00 -26.70 5.56
#